data_AF-A0A7S1CTU0-F1
#
_entry.id   AF-A0A7S1CTU0-F1
#
_cell.length_a   1.000
_cell.length_b   1.000
_cell.length_c   1.000
_cell.angle_alpha   90.00
_cell.angle_beta   90.00
_cell.angle_gamma   90.00
#
_symmetry.space_group_name_H-M   'P 1'
#
loop_
_entity.id
_entity.type
_entity.pdbx_description
1 polymer ?
#
loop_
_entity_poly.entity_id
_entity_poly.type
_entity_poly.pdbx_seq_one_letter_code
_entity_poly.pdbx_strand_id
1 'polypeptide(L)'
;DSFPTDVFRYFMECSPSSLRRQKPVDVDYDEGDDFGSGTMSTDTLLHVACSNPTIPVEAIQIIVNECPYMVKEEYAEDGFLPIHNICCNEDLDDESSIEILKILVDEFPESVRTNVGVTNSLPEWCSRERGENDLPIHYACRYKSLDFCRYLLEMYPGSVTKEQLHYSHEGKDSGSLM
;
A
#
# COMPACT_ATOMS: atom_id res chain seq x y z
N ASP A 1 -1.83 12.21 -26.87
CA ASP A 1 -1.02 13.15 -26.07
C ASP A 1 -0.13 12.37 -25.15
N SER A 2 1.17 12.30 -25.45
CA SER A 2 2.13 11.59 -24.60
C SER A 2 2.36 12.39 -23.33
N PHE A 3 2.20 11.75 -22.18
CA PHE A 3 2.58 12.31 -20.89
C PHE A 3 4.04 12.81 -20.98
N PRO A 4 4.35 14.07 -20.64
CA PRO A 4 5.71 14.57 -20.73
C PRO A 4 6.54 13.99 -19.58
N THR A 5 6.99 12.76 -19.76
CA THR A 5 7.88 12.01 -18.86
C THR A 5 9.12 12.81 -18.48
N ASP A 6 9.55 13.73 -19.35
CA ASP A 6 10.67 14.62 -19.11
C ASP A 6 10.36 15.69 -18.04
N VAL A 7 9.11 16.16 -17.93
CA VAL A 7 8.68 17.08 -16.87
C VAL A 7 8.64 16.34 -15.53
N PHE A 8 8.20 15.08 -15.53
CA PHE A 8 8.17 14.24 -14.34
C PHE A 8 9.59 13.91 -13.86
N ARG A 9 10.48 13.52 -14.77
CA ARG A 9 11.91 13.31 -14.49
C ARG A 9 12.57 14.58 -13.98
N TYR A 10 12.30 15.72 -14.60
CA TYR A 10 12.79 17.03 -14.15
C TYR A 10 12.33 17.37 -12.72
N PHE A 11 11.08 17.09 -12.38
CA PHE A 11 10.57 17.29 -11.02
C PHE A 11 11.27 16.38 -10.00
N MET A 12 11.50 15.10 -10.35
CA MET A 12 12.24 14.15 -9.52
C MET A 12 13.69 14.59 -9.31
N GLU A 13 14.37 15.05 -10.37
CA GLU A 13 15.76 15.51 -10.35
C GLU A 13 15.94 16.82 -9.59
N CYS A 14 14.99 17.76 -9.72
CA CYS A 14 15.09 19.09 -9.11
C CYS A 14 14.65 19.12 -7.64
N SER A 15 13.97 18.09 -7.14
CA SER A 15 13.53 18.04 -5.73
C SER A 15 13.62 16.65 -5.09
N PRO A 16 14.83 16.05 -5.01
CA PRO A 16 15.01 14.76 -4.32
C PRO A 16 14.63 14.82 -2.83
N SER A 17 14.79 16.01 -2.23
CA SER A 17 14.48 16.28 -0.82
C SER A 17 12.98 16.27 -0.53
N SER A 18 12.14 16.68 -1.49
CA SER A 18 10.68 16.69 -1.34
C SER A 18 10.08 15.29 -1.39
N LEU A 19 10.84 14.32 -1.91
CA LEU A 19 10.51 12.90 -1.95
C LEU A 19 11.03 12.14 -0.72
N ARG A 20 11.85 12.79 0.12
CA ARG A 20 12.29 12.23 1.40
C ARG A 20 11.39 12.75 2.50
N ARG A 21 10.83 11.79 3.24
CA ARG A 21 10.14 11.94 4.52
C ARG A 21 10.72 13.13 5.32
N GLN A 22 9.98 14.24 5.40
CA GLN A 22 10.17 15.12 6.55
C GLN A 22 9.59 14.35 7.73
N LYS A 23 10.42 14.03 8.73
CA LYS A 23 9.89 13.49 9.98
C LYS A 23 8.82 14.47 10.47
N PRO A 24 7.70 13.99 11.03
CA PRO A 24 6.79 14.88 11.73
C PRO A 24 7.65 15.65 12.72
N VAL A 25 7.68 16.97 12.59
CA VAL A 25 8.22 17.84 13.62
C VAL A 25 7.37 17.50 14.85
N ASP A 26 7.98 17.12 15.97
CA ASP A 26 7.27 16.79 17.19
C ASP A 26 6.34 17.96 17.55
N VAL A 27 5.07 17.87 17.17
CA VAL A 27 4.03 18.81 17.55
C VAL A 27 3.28 18.13 18.68
N ASP A 28 3.47 18.68 19.88
CA ASP A 28 2.71 18.34 21.07
C ASP A 28 1.21 18.55 20.76
N TYR A 29 0.48 17.45 20.57
CA TYR A 29 -0.96 17.49 20.40
C TYR A 29 -1.60 17.62 21.79
N ASP A 30 -2.12 18.82 22.07
CA ASP A 30 -2.97 19.11 23.21
C ASP A 30 -4.34 18.45 22.98
N GLU A 31 -4.80 17.64 23.93
CA GLU A 31 -6.07 16.92 23.86
C GLU A 31 -7.25 17.91 23.99
N GLY A 32 -7.82 18.32 22.86
CA GLY A 32 -9.06 19.09 22.86
C GLY A 32 -9.56 19.44 21.47
N ASP A 33 -10.56 18.69 21.01
CA ASP A 33 -11.60 19.04 20.03
C ASP A 33 -11.22 19.99 18.88
N ASP A 34 -11.04 19.46 17.66
CA ASP A 34 -11.79 19.89 16.45
C ASP A 34 -11.39 18.99 15.27
N PHE A 35 -12.36 18.64 14.42
CA PHE A 35 -12.18 17.88 13.18
C PHE A 35 -11.46 18.76 12.13
N GLY A 36 -10.16 18.98 12.35
CA GLY A 36 -9.24 19.58 11.39
C GLY A 36 -8.28 18.52 10.88
N SER A 37 -8.75 17.68 9.96
CA SER A 37 -7.90 16.75 9.18
C SER A 37 -6.95 17.56 8.31
N GLY A 38 -5.85 18.00 8.93
CA GLY A 38 -4.69 18.64 8.34
C GLY A 38 -3.46 17.76 8.47
N THR A 39 -3.63 16.43 8.45
CA THR A 39 -2.51 15.51 8.27
C THR A 39 -2.02 15.71 6.85
N MET A 40 -0.82 16.29 6.70
CA MET A 40 -0.13 16.27 5.42
C MET A 40 0.01 14.80 5.04
N SER A 41 -0.75 14.37 4.04
CA SER A 41 -0.78 12.98 3.62
C SER A 41 0.65 12.60 3.25
N THR A 42 1.24 11.66 4.01
CA THR A 42 2.65 11.27 3.82
C THR A 42 2.77 10.21 2.72
N ASP A 43 1.84 10.18 1.78
CA ASP A 43 1.84 9.32 0.61
C ASP A 43 3.17 9.52 -0.10
N THR A 44 3.89 8.41 -0.31
CA THR A 44 4.97 8.48 -1.28
C THR A 44 4.37 8.73 -2.66
N LEU A 45 5.16 9.34 -3.55
CA LEU A 45 4.75 9.59 -4.93
C LEU A 45 4.19 8.32 -5.61
N LEU A 46 4.73 7.15 -5.26
CA LEU A 46 4.28 5.88 -5.78
C LEU A 46 2.88 5.48 -5.29
N HIS A 47 2.49 5.78 -4.04
CA HIS A 47 1.12 5.54 -3.57
C HIS A 47 0.11 6.36 -4.36
N VAL A 48 0.38 7.66 -4.53
CA VAL A 48 -0.49 8.57 -5.29
C VAL A 48 -0.60 8.10 -6.74
N ALA A 49 0.51 7.66 -7.34
CA ALA A 49 0.53 7.16 -8.70
C ALA A 49 -0.28 5.85 -8.82
N CYS A 50 -0.11 4.88 -7.93
CA CYS A 50 -0.87 3.62 -7.94
C CYS A 50 -2.38 3.80 -7.67
N SER A 51 -2.78 4.87 -7.00
CA SER A 51 -4.19 5.22 -6.77
C SER A 51 -4.82 6.02 -7.92
N ASN A 52 -4.04 6.46 -8.91
CA ASN A 52 -4.56 7.26 -10.01
C ASN A 52 -5.02 6.34 -11.17
N PRO A 53 -6.30 6.36 -11.56
CA PRO A 53 -6.85 5.48 -12.60
C PRO A 53 -6.38 5.81 -14.02
N THR A 54 -5.74 6.96 -14.21
CA THR A 54 -5.27 7.45 -15.52
C THR A 54 -3.74 7.51 -15.61
N ILE A 55 -3.04 6.90 -14.65
CA ILE A 55 -1.58 6.90 -14.63
C ILE A 55 -1.02 6.07 -15.80
N PRO A 56 -0.10 6.60 -16.62
CA PRO A 56 0.58 5.79 -17.60
C PRO A 56 1.58 4.84 -16.91
N VAL A 57 1.66 3.61 -17.39
CA VAL A 57 2.60 2.58 -16.89
C VAL A 57 4.04 3.10 -16.89
N GLU A 58 4.41 3.88 -17.90
CA GLU A 58 5.74 4.47 -18.01
C GLU A 58 6.07 5.43 -16.86
N ALA A 59 5.08 6.13 -16.30
CA ALA A 59 5.32 6.99 -15.15
C ALA A 59 5.66 6.16 -13.91
N ILE A 60 4.94 5.06 -13.68
CA ILE A 60 5.26 4.12 -12.60
C ILE A 60 6.67 3.55 -12.79
N GLN A 61 7.00 3.11 -14.00
CA GLN A 61 8.33 2.57 -14.31
C GLN A 61 9.45 3.58 -14.01
N ILE A 62 9.27 4.86 -14.37
CA ILE A 62 10.23 5.92 -14.05
C ILE A 62 10.36 6.08 -12.54
N ILE A 63 9.24 6.16 -11.80
CA ILE A 63 9.26 6.32 -10.34
C ILE A 63 10.03 5.16 -9.68
N VAL A 64 9.74 3.92 -10.07
CA VAL A 64 10.38 2.72 -9.52
C VAL A 64 11.86 2.67 -9.87
N ASN A 65 12.24 3.03 -11.11
CA ASN A 65 13.64 3.03 -11.53
C ASN A 65 14.48 4.10 -10.80
N GLU A 66 13.92 5.29 -10.59
CA GLU A 66 14.63 6.39 -9.92
C GLU A 66 14.61 6.23 -8.39
N CYS A 67 13.53 5.69 -7.84
CA CYS A 67 13.28 5.58 -6.40
C CYS A 67 12.76 4.18 -6.01
N PRO A 68 13.58 3.12 -6.18
CA PRO A 68 13.14 1.74 -5.96
C PRO A 68 12.74 1.45 -4.51
N TYR A 69 13.23 2.25 -3.55
CA TYR A 69 12.84 2.09 -2.15
C TYR A 69 11.34 2.37 -1.90
N MET A 70 10.68 3.16 -2.75
CA MET A 70 9.28 3.56 -2.57
C MET A 70 8.30 2.39 -2.65
N VAL A 71 8.65 1.28 -3.30
CA VAL A 71 7.80 0.09 -3.39
C VAL A 71 7.61 -0.62 -2.04
N LYS A 72 8.48 -0.29 -1.06
CA LYS A 72 8.49 -0.88 0.30
C LYS A 72 7.96 0.08 1.36
N GLU A 73 7.66 1.32 0.97
CA GLU A 73 7.14 2.31 1.90
C GLU A 73 5.67 2.00 2.17
N GLU A 74 5.30 2.10 3.43
CA GLU A 74 3.93 1.90 3.88
C GLU A 74 3.21 3.24 3.95
N TYR A 75 1.95 3.26 3.54
CA TYR A 75 1.06 4.39 3.73
C TYR A 75 0.86 4.62 5.22
N ALA A 76 1.05 5.86 5.68
CA ALA A 76 1.13 6.12 7.12
C ALA A 76 -0.20 5.92 7.86
N GLU A 77 -1.33 6.03 7.17
CA GLU A 77 -2.64 5.92 7.81
C GLU A 77 -3.11 4.47 7.97
N ASP A 78 -2.72 3.58 7.05
CA ASP A 78 -3.22 2.20 7.05
C ASP A 78 -2.18 1.11 6.81
N GLY A 79 -0.90 1.46 6.62
CA GLY A 79 0.17 0.49 6.44
C GLY A 79 0.21 -0.13 5.04
N PHE A 80 -0.56 0.39 4.08
CA PHE A 80 -0.61 -0.15 2.73
C PHE A 80 0.73 0.06 2.02
N LEU A 81 1.29 -1.01 1.47
CA LEU A 81 2.27 -0.89 0.39
C LEU A 81 1.59 -0.44 -0.92
N PRO A 82 2.33 0.12 -1.90
CA PRO A 82 1.78 0.50 -3.21
C PRO A 82 1.06 -0.64 -3.95
N ILE A 83 1.47 -1.89 -3.71
CA ILE A 83 0.77 -3.07 -4.26
C ILE A 83 -0.67 -3.20 -3.76
N HIS A 84 -0.98 -2.74 -2.54
CA HIS A 84 -2.36 -2.74 -2.02
C HIS A 84 -3.20 -1.67 -2.72
N ASN A 85 -2.64 -0.49 -2.96
CA ASN A 85 -3.32 0.59 -3.70
C ASN A 85 -3.71 0.10 -5.10
N ILE A 86 -2.79 -0.55 -5.82
CA ILE A 86 -3.11 -1.06 -7.16
C ILE A 86 -4.17 -2.18 -7.08
N CYS A 87 -4.15 -3.04 -6.05
CA CYS A 87 -5.16 -4.09 -5.86
C CYS A 87 -6.56 -3.52 -5.53
N CYS A 88 -6.64 -2.33 -4.93
CA CYS A 88 -7.89 -1.65 -4.58
C CYS A 88 -8.39 -0.67 -5.66
N ASN A 89 -7.56 -0.34 -6.65
CA ASN A 89 -7.88 0.69 -7.64
C ASN A 89 -8.83 0.12 -8.72
N GLU A 90 -10.13 0.08 -8.45
CA GLU A 90 -11.15 -0.49 -9.35
C GLU A 90 -11.29 0.24 -10.70
N ASP A 91 -10.89 1.52 -10.75
CA ASP A 91 -11.04 2.36 -11.93
C ASP A 91 -9.87 2.25 -12.93
N LEU A 92 -8.73 1.70 -12.49
CA LEU A 92 -7.58 1.46 -13.37
C LEU A 92 -7.84 0.24 -14.26
N ASP A 93 -7.60 0.40 -15.57
CA ASP A 93 -7.83 -0.66 -16.54
C ASP A 93 -6.98 -1.91 -16.26
N ASP A 94 -7.51 -3.08 -16.62
CA ASP A 94 -6.90 -4.37 -16.29
C ASP A 94 -5.49 -4.55 -16.91
N GLU A 95 -5.28 -4.05 -18.13
CA GLU A 95 -3.99 -4.20 -18.83
C GLU A 95 -2.90 -3.40 -18.12
N SER A 96 -3.13 -2.10 -17.90
CA SER A 96 -2.22 -1.24 -17.14
C SER A 96 -2.04 -1.72 -15.70
N SER A 97 -3.10 -2.21 -15.06
CA SER A 97 -3.04 -2.75 -13.70
C SER A 97 -2.08 -3.93 -13.61
N ILE A 98 -2.16 -4.88 -14.54
CA ILE A 98 -1.29 -6.06 -14.57
C ILE A 98 0.16 -5.66 -14.89
N GLU A 99 0.38 -4.71 -15.81
CA GLU A 99 1.72 -4.22 -16.11
C GLU A 99 2.36 -3.52 -14.91
N ILE A 100 1.62 -2.64 -14.24
CA ILE A 100 2.08 -1.97 -13.02
C ILE A 100 2.34 -2.99 -11.92
N LEU A 101 1.47 -3.99 -11.75
CA LEU A 101 1.67 -5.07 -10.79
C LEU A 101 2.99 -5.81 -11.04
N LYS A 102 3.30 -6.15 -12.30
CA LYS A 102 4.57 -6.79 -12.66
C LYS A 102 5.76 -5.94 -12.25
N ILE A 103 5.73 -4.63 -12.54
CA ILE A 103 6.81 -3.71 -12.16
C ILE A 103 7.03 -3.72 -10.64
N LEU A 104 5.95 -3.65 -9.86
CA LEU A 104 6.04 -3.63 -8.39
C LEU A 104 6.56 -4.96 -7.82
N VAL A 105 6.09 -6.09 -8.38
CA VAL A 105 6.50 -7.43 -7.94
C VAL A 105 7.92 -7.76 -8.36
N ASP A 106 8.36 -7.32 -9.54
CA ASP A 106 9.73 -7.49 -10.02
C ASP A 106 10.73 -6.74 -9.12
N GLU A 107 10.39 -5.53 -8.67
CA GLU A 107 11.24 -4.76 -7.76
C GLU A 107 11.16 -5.25 -6.31
N PHE A 108 9.98 -5.67 -5.85
CA PHE A 108 9.79 -6.16 -4.49
C PHE A 108 8.80 -7.35 -4.42
N PRO A 109 9.28 -8.58 -4.65
CA PRO A 109 8.42 -9.75 -4.75
C PRO A 109 7.78 -10.14 -3.42
N GLU A 110 8.38 -9.78 -2.28
CA GLU A 110 7.81 -10.09 -0.96
C GLU A 110 6.54 -9.26 -0.65
N SER A 111 6.28 -8.18 -1.42
CA SER A 111 5.08 -7.35 -1.28
C SER A 111 3.78 -8.15 -1.41
N VAL A 112 3.76 -9.23 -2.20
CA VAL A 112 2.58 -10.10 -2.39
C VAL A 112 2.20 -10.87 -1.12
N ARG A 113 3.12 -10.98 -0.15
CA ARG A 113 2.95 -11.66 1.13
C ARG A 113 2.78 -10.70 2.29
N THR A 114 3.00 -9.41 2.06
CA THR A 114 2.85 -8.39 3.09
C THR A 114 1.37 -8.21 3.36
N ASN A 115 0.97 -8.38 4.61
CA ASN A 115 -0.39 -8.12 5.03
C ASN A 115 -0.50 -6.74 5.66
N VAL A 116 -1.68 -6.17 5.53
CA VAL A 116 -2.01 -4.91 6.19
C VAL A 116 -2.26 -5.19 7.68
N GLY A 117 -1.62 -4.43 8.56
CA GLY A 117 -1.94 -4.44 10.00
C GLY A 117 -0.95 -5.15 10.91
N VAL A 118 0.11 -5.78 10.39
CA VAL A 118 1.14 -6.44 11.23
C VAL A 118 2.34 -5.53 11.51
N THR A 119 2.43 -4.37 10.87
CA THR A 119 3.44 -3.40 11.30
C THR A 119 3.02 -2.84 12.64
N ASN A 120 3.89 -2.98 13.63
CA ASN A 120 3.77 -2.44 15.00
C ASN A 120 3.69 -0.90 15.04
N SER A 121 3.33 -0.27 13.92
CA SER A 121 3.32 1.17 13.65
C SER A 121 1.91 1.71 13.43
N LEU A 122 0.89 0.86 13.29
CA LEU A 122 -0.49 1.34 13.20
C LEU A 122 -1.11 1.55 14.59
N PRO A 123 -1.80 2.68 14.80
CA PRO A 123 -2.64 2.87 15.98
C PRO A 123 -3.71 1.77 16.09
N GLU A 124 -4.03 1.34 17.31
CA GLU A 124 -4.99 0.26 17.60
C GLU A 124 -6.39 0.49 16.98
N TRP A 125 -6.74 1.75 16.68
CA TRP A 125 -8.01 2.09 16.02
C TRP A 125 -8.03 1.74 14.52
N CYS A 126 -6.89 1.74 13.81
CA CYS A 126 -6.81 1.34 12.41
C CYS A 126 -7.00 -0.18 12.22
N SER A 127 -6.53 -0.98 13.19
CA SER A 127 -6.58 -2.44 13.13
C SER A 127 -7.97 -3.02 13.45
N ARG A 128 -8.85 -2.27 14.12
CA ARG A 128 -10.14 -2.78 14.62
C ARG A 128 -11.25 -2.89 13.56
N GLU A 129 -11.16 -2.12 12.48
CA GLU A 129 -12.20 -2.08 11.42
C GLU A 129 -11.80 -2.84 10.15
N ARG A 130 -10.51 -3.08 9.93
CA ARG A 130 -10.01 -3.84 8.78
C ARG A 130 -9.77 -5.30 9.19
N GLY A 131 -10.05 -6.23 8.27
CA GLY A 131 -9.71 -7.63 8.50
C GLY A 131 -8.22 -7.73 8.79
N GLU A 132 -7.86 -8.07 10.03
CA GLU A 132 -6.48 -8.28 10.41
C GLU A 132 -5.89 -9.31 9.43
N ASN A 133 -4.78 -8.93 8.77
CA ASN A 133 -4.01 -9.79 7.87
C ASN A 133 -4.45 -9.89 6.40
N ASP A 134 -5.19 -8.91 5.86
CA ASP A 134 -5.52 -8.90 4.42
C ASP A 134 -4.25 -8.73 3.55
N LEU A 135 -3.89 -9.80 2.83
CA LEU A 135 -2.94 -9.82 1.71
C LEU A 135 -3.46 -9.05 0.46
N PRO A 136 -2.57 -8.64 -0.47
CA PRO A 136 -2.93 -8.00 -1.73
C PRO A 136 -3.97 -8.78 -2.55
N ILE A 137 -3.90 -10.11 -2.54
CA ILE A 137 -4.87 -10.96 -3.24
C ILE A 137 -6.30 -10.86 -2.69
N HIS A 138 -6.50 -10.58 -1.40
CA HIS A 138 -7.84 -10.42 -0.85
C HIS A 138 -8.50 -9.16 -1.41
N TYR A 139 -7.73 -8.07 -1.53
CA TYR A 139 -8.17 -6.84 -2.20
C TYR A 139 -8.39 -7.06 -3.69
N ALA A 140 -7.47 -7.73 -4.37
CA ALA A 140 -7.60 -8.03 -5.80
C ALA A 140 -8.86 -8.87 -6.09
N CYS A 141 -9.19 -9.85 -5.25
CA CYS A 141 -10.41 -10.66 -5.40
C CYS A 141 -11.70 -9.81 -5.35
N ARG A 142 -11.66 -8.65 -4.70
CA ARG A 142 -12.81 -7.77 -4.54
C ARG A 142 -12.95 -6.75 -5.66
N TYR A 143 -11.83 -6.29 -6.23
CA TYR A 143 -11.81 -5.12 -7.11
C TYR A 143 -11.14 -5.35 -8.48
N LYS A 144 -10.48 -6.49 -8.71
CA LYS A 144 -9.70 -6.77 -9.92
C LYS A 144 -10.17 -7.99 -10.70
N SER A 145 -9.73 -8.07 -11.95
CA SER A 145 -10.00 -9.18 -12.84
C SER A 145 -9.37 -10.50 -12.40
N LEU A 146 -9.90 -11.60 -12.94
CA LEU A 146 -9.40 -12.94 -12.67
C LEU A 146 -7.93 -13.12 -13.09
N ASP A 147 -7.51 -12.46 -14.17
CA ASP A 147 -6.13 -12.56 -14.67
C ASP A 147 -5.14 -11.85 -13.74
N PHE A 148 -5.55 -10.71 -13.16
CA PHE A 148 -4.79 -10.04 -12.11
C PHE A 148 -4.63 -10.94 -10.88
N CYS A 149 -5.72 -11.53 -10.39
CA CYS A 149 -5.70 -12.45 -9.26
C CYS A 149 -4.87 -13.71 -9.56
N ARG A 150 -4.94 -14.24 -10.78
CA ARG A 150 -4.13 -15.39 -11.23
C ARG A 150 -2.64 -15.08 -11.15
N TYR A 151 -2.23 -13.91 -11.61
CA TYR A 151 -0.82 -13.50 -11.53
C TYR A 151 -0.35 -13.43 -10.07
N LEU A 152 -1.13 -12.85 -9.16
CA LEU A 152 -0.80 -12.85 -7.73
C LEU A 152 -0.67 -14.27 -7.15
N LEU A 153 -1.55 -15.20 -7.54
CA LEU A 153 -1.49 -16.61 -7.11
C LEU A 153 -0.24 -17.33 -7.64
N GLU A 154 0.16 -17.05 -8.88
CA GLU A 154 1.37 -17.63 -9.47
C GLU A 154 2.62 -17.16 -8.72
N MET A 155 2.65 -15.91 -8.30
CA MET A 155 3.75 -15.34 -7.51
C MET A 155 3.74 -15.82 -6.05
N TYR A 156 2.56 -16.07 -5.48
CA TYR A 156 2.43 -16.61 -4.13
C TYR A 156 1.26 -17.59 -3.96
N PRO A 157 1.49 -18.89 -4.24
CA PRO A 157 0.47 -19.92 -4.06
C PRO A 157 0.17 -20.22 -2.58
N GLY A 158 1.01 -19.76 -1.66
CA GLY A 158 0.77 -19.87 -0.21
C GLY A 158 -0.38 -18.98 0.29
N SER A 159 -0.89 -18.07 -0.54
CA SER A 159 -2.04 -17.23 -0.19
C SER A 159 -3.36 -18.01 -0.04
N VAL A 160 -3.44 -19.24 -0.56
CA VAL A 160 -4.63 -20.10 -0.45
C VAL A 160 -4.49 -21.21 0.60
N THR A 161 -3.35 -21.32 1.29
CA THR A 161 -3.17 -22.34 2.32
C THR A 161 -3.77 -21.88 3.65
N LYS A 162 -4.48 -22.79 4.34
CA LYS A 162 -5.25 -22.54 5.57
C LYS A 162 -4.40 -22.09 6.78
N GLU A 163 -3.09 -21.91 6.62
CA GLU A 163 -2.16 -21.58 7.70
C GLU A 163 -2.31 -20.13 8.20
N GLN A 164 -2.99 -19.26 7.45
CA GLN A 164 -3.29 -17.89 7.89
C GLN A 164 -4.47 -17.78 8.88
N LEU A 165 -5.24 -18.85 9.10
CA LEU A 165 -6.41 -18.86 9.99
C LEU A 165 -6.12 -19.14 11.48
N HIS A 166 -4.85 -19.29 11.89
CA HIS A 166 -4.52 -19.73 13.26
C HIS A 166 -4.06 -18.63 14.24
N TYR A 167 -4.16 -17.35 13.89
CA TYR A 167 -3.81 -16.24 14.81
C TYR A 167 -5.01 -15.51 15.42
N SER A 168 -6.19 -16.12 15.44
CA SER A 168 -7.33 -15.57 16.18
C SER A 168 -7.50 -16.28 17.52
N HIS A 169 -7.17 -15.57 18.59
CA HIS A 169 -7.71 -15.72 19.94
C HIS A 169 -7.61 -17.12 20.60
N GLU A 170 -6.46 -17.46 21.19
CA GLU A 170 -6.51 -18.19 22.45
C GLU A 170 -6.93 -17.20 23.55
N GLY A 171 -8.11 -17.45 24.11
CA GLY A 171 -8.81 -16.58 25.04
C GLY A 171 -7.96 -16.17 26.24
N LYS A 172 -7.90 -14.85 26.44
CA LYS A 172 -7.87 -14.29 27.79
C LYS A 172 -9.21 -14.63 28.46
N ASP A 173 -9.35 -15.87 28.92
CA ASP A 173 -10.37 -16.21 29.92
C ASP A 173 -9.83 -15.76 31.28
N SER A 174 -9.90 -14.45 31.50
CA SER A 174 -9.89 -13.89 32.86
C SER A 174 -11.21 -14.25 33.52
N GLY A 175 -11.33 -15.51 33.93
CA GLY A 175 -12.35 -16.00 34.84
C GLY A 175 -11.89 -15.83 36.29
N SER A 176 -11.90 -14.60 36.79
CA SER A 176 -12.06 -14.37 38.21
C SER A 176 -13.56 -14.33 38.48
N LEU A 177 -14.10 -15.31 39.20
CA LEU A 177 -15.30 -15.17 40.02
C LEU A 177 -15.46 -16.38 40.96
N MET A 178 -15.38 -16.04 42.25
CA MET A 178 -15.75 -16.77 43.48
C MET A 178 -14.73 -17.73 44.10
#